data_AF-A0A4Y2X894-F1
#
_entry.id   AF-A0A4Y2X894-F1
#
_cell.length_a   1.000
_cell.length_b   1.000
_cell.length_c   1.000
_cell.angle_alpha   90.00
_cell.angle_beta   90.00
_cell.angle_gamma   90.00
#
_symmetry.space_group_name_H-M   'P 1'
#
loop_
_entity.id
_entity.type
_entity.pdbx_description
1 polymer ?
#
loop_
_entity_poly.entity_id
_entity_poly.type
_entity_poly.pdbx_seq_one_letter_code
_entity_poly.pdbx_strand_id
1 'polypeptide(L)'
;MPHSARVTQQLIGSFGWEQMNHPPYSPDLAPSDFHLFLHLKRFLSGRSFDEDEKVKGVLTSWLTSQAATFYNTGIQNLVSRYDKCLNVLVDYVEK
;
A
#
# COMPACT_ATOMS: atom_id res chain seq x y z
N MET A 1 10.66 -14.06 5.23
CA MET A 1 9.68 -13.21 4.51
C MET A 1 8.35 -13.95 4.39
N PRO A 2 7.33 -13.61 5.20
CA PRO A 2 6.05 -14.35 5.21
C PRO A 2 5.29 -14.29 3.87
N HIS A 3 5.43 -13.20 3.12
CA HIS A 3 4.77 -13.01 1.81
C HIS A 3 5.34 -13.89 0.68
N SER A 4 6.57 -14.37 0.82
CA SER A 4 7.24 -15.25 -0.16
C SER A 4 7.36 -16.70 0.34
N ALA A 5 6.79 -17.01 1.50
CA ALA A 5 6.80 -18.37 2.03
C ALA A 5 6.00 -19.32 1.14
N ARG A 6 6.44 -20.59 1.05
CA ARG A 6 5.83 -21.60 0.17
C ARG A 6 4.31 -21.74 0.38
N VAL A 7 3.88 -21.77 1.64
CA VAL A 7 2.45 -21.91 1.99
C VAL A 7 1.64 -20.73 1.46
N THR A 8 2.15 -19.50 1.61
CA THR A 8 1.53 -18.28 1.08
C THR A 8 1.42 -18.31 -0.44
N GLN A 9 2.51 -18.70 -1.12
CA GLN A 9 2.56 -18.76 -2.59
C GLN A 9 1.60 -19.83 -3.17
N GLN A 10 1.50 -20.99 -2.51
CA GLN A 10 0.53 -22.03 -2.88
C GLN A 10 -0.91 -21.54 -2.75
N LEU A 11 -1.21 -20.79 -1.67
CA LEU A 11 -2.55 -20.25 -1.46
C LEU A 11 -2.91 -19.17 -2.49
N ILE A 12 -1.99 -18.25 -2.81
CA ILE A 12 -2.16 -17.25 -3.87
C ILE A 12 -2.49 -17.95 -5.20
N GLY A 13 -1.72 -18.99 -5.57
CA GLY A 13 -1.97 -19.79 -6.76
C GLY A 13 -3.33 -20.49 -6.74
N SER A 14 -3.76 -21.01 -5.59
CA SER A 14 -5.06 -21.68 -5.45
C SER A 14 -6.26 -20.74 -5.65
N PHE A 15 -6.10 -19.44 -5.35
CA PHE A 15 -7.11 -18.42 -5.62
C PHE A 15 -7.07 -17.91 -7.07
N GLY A 16 -6.08 -18.31 -7.87
CA GLY A 16 -5.88 -17.82 -9.24
C GLY A 16 -5.44 -16.35 -9.28
N TRP A 17 -4.84 -15.84 -8.21
CA TRP A 17 -4.39 -14.45 -8.15
C TRP A 17 -3.02 -14.28 -8.79
N GLU A 18 -2.90 -13.26 -9.63
CA GLU A 18 -1.61 -12.84 -10.15
C GLU A 18 -0.89 -11.97 -9.12
N GLN A 19 0.36 -12.31 -8.82
CA GLN A 19 1.21 -11.51 -7.95
C GLN A 19 2.04 -10.53 -8.79
N MET A 20 1.80 -9.23 -8.60
CA MET A 20 2.62 -8.20 -9.22
C MET A 20 4.04 -8.21 -8.65
N ASN A 21 5.04 -8.03 -9.53
CA ASN A 21 6.43 -7.84 -9.12
C ASN A 21 6.57 -6.57 -8.29
N HIS A 22 7.22 -6.67 -7.13
CA HIS A 22 7.49 -5.53 -6.26
C HIS A 22 8.97 -5.50 -5.88
N PRO A 23 9.72 -4.46 -6.27
CA PRO A 23 11.13 -4.36 -5.94
C PRO A 23 11.34 -4.20 -4.42
N PRO A 24 12.44 -4.74 -3.86
CA PRO A 24 12.78 -4.53 -2.46
C PRO A 24 12.93 -3.04 -2.13
N TYR A 25 12.49 -2.63 -0.94
CA TYR A 25 12.64 -1.27 -0.40
C TYR A 25 11.95 -0.16 -1.22
N SER A 26 10.85 -0.46 -1.91
CA SER A 26 10.10 0.52 -2.71
C SER A 26 8.71 0.85 -2.14
N PRO A 27 8.61 1.41 -0.92
CA PRO A 27 7.32 1.81 -0.34
C PRO A 27 6.62 2.90 -1.16
N ASP A 28 7.37 3.65 -1.96
CA ASP A 28 6.86 4.62 -2.94
C ASP A 28 6.06 3.98 -4.08
N LEU A 29 6.20 2.66 -4.28
CA LEU A 29 5.43 1.85 -5.24
C LEU A 29 4.31 1.04 -4.57
N ALA A 30 4.10 1.17 -3.26
CA ALA A 30 3.03 0.49 -2.54
C ALA A 30 1.87 1.46 -2.24
N PRO A 31 0.69 1.32 -2.87
CA PRO A 31 -0.46 2.21 -2.62
C PRO A 31 -0.88 2.29 -1.15
N SER A 32 -0.73 1.18 -0.43
CA SER A 32 -0.95 1.13 1.01
C SER A 32 -0.05 2.11 1.75
N ASP A 33 1.24 2.20 1.39
CA ASP A 33 2.20 3.07 2.09
C ASP A 33 2.10 4.52 1.64
N PHE A 34 2.20 4.79 0.33
CA PHE A 34 2.29 6.17 -0.17
C PHE A 34 0.95 6.92 -0.13
N HIS A 35 -0.19 6.21 -0.04
CA HIS A 35 -1.52 6.82 -0.08
C HIS A 35 -2.35 6.49 1.16
N LEU A 36 -2.72 5.22 1.39
CA LEU A 36 -3.66 4.86 2.45
C LEU A 36 -3.10 5.19 3.84
N PHE A 37 -1.93 4.64 4.18
CA PHE A 37 -1.29 4.84 5.48
C PHE A 37 -0.77 6.24 5.66
N LEU A 38 -0.40 6.94 4.59
CA LEU A 38 -0.05 8.36 4.67
C LEU A 38 -1.21 9.19 5.24
N HIS A 39 -2.43 9.01 4.71
CA HIS A 39 -3.61 9.73 5.20
C HIS A 39 -4.08 9.21 6.55
N LEU A 40 -4.02 7.90 6.77
CA LEU A 40 -4.41 7.30 8.04
C LEU A 40 -3.50 7.78 9.18
N LYS A 41 -2.18 7.81 8.99
CA LYS A 41 -1.23 8.32 9.99
C LYS A 41 -1.52 9.78 10.34
N ARG A 42 -1.86 10.61 9.35
CA ARG A 42 -2.27 12.01 9.59
C ARG A 42 -3.54 12.08 10.45
N PHE A 43 -4.53 11.22 10.15
CA PHE A 43 -5.77 11.15 10.93
C PHE A 43 -5.54 10.68 12.37
N LEU A 44 -4.65 9.69 12.57
CA LEU A 44 -4.32 9.13 13.87
C LEU A 44 -3.34 9.98 14.69
N SER A 45 -2.68 10.96 14.06
CA SER A 45 -1.67 11.79 14.71
C SER A 45 -2.21 12.46 15.98
N GLY A 46 -1.51 12.27 17.10
CA GLY A 46 -1.87 12.85 18.39
C GLY A 46 -3.02 12.16 19.13
N ARG A 47 -3.55 11.04 18.62
CA ARG A 47 -4.58 10.24 19.30
C ARG A 47 -3.94 9.11 20.11
N SER A 48 -4.33 8.99 21.36
CA SER A 48 -4.06 7.82 22.21
C SER A 48 -5.34 7.02 22.41
N PHE A 49 -5.19 5.70 22.50
CA PHE A 49 -6.30 4.78 22.74
C PHE A 49 -5.90 3.80 23.84
N ASP A 50 -6.81 3.55 24.76
CA ASP A 50 -6.56 2.67 25.91
C ASP A 50 -7.01 1.22 25.66
N GLU A 51 -7.69 0.96 24.53
CA GLU A 51 -8.29 -0.33 24.19
C GLU A 51 -8.23 -0.61 22.69
N ASP A 52 -7.94 -1.86 22.32
CA ASP A 52 -7.88 -2.30 20.93
C ASP A 52 -9.23 -2.16 20.20
N GLU A 53 -10.35 -2.38 20.90
CA GLU A 53 -11.69 -2.26 20.29
C GLU A 53 -12.01 -0.82 19.89
N LYS A 54 -11.52 0.17 20.66
CA LYS A 54 -11.61 1.59 20.28
C LYS A 54 -10.81 1.87 19.01
N VAL A 55 -9.60 1.31 18.91
CA VAL A 55 -8.75 1.44 17.71
C VAL A 55 -9.45 0.84 16.49
N LYS A 56 -9.99 -0.39 16.60
CA LYS A 56 -10.71 -1.07 15.51
C LYS A 56 -11.93 -0.26 15.05
N GLY A 57 -12.72 0.25 15.99
CA GLY A 57 -13.91 1.07 15.68
C GLY A 57 -13.54 2.35 14.94
N VAL A 58 -12.52 3.07 15.42
CA VAL A 58 -12.04 4.31 14.79
C VAL A 58 -11.45 4.06 13.40
N LEU A 59 -10.66 2.99 13.23
CA LEU A 59 -10.11 2.60 11.93
C LEU A 59 -11.21 2.24 10.93
N THR A 60 -12.19 1.44 11.36
CA THR A 60 -13.30 1.01 10.50
C THR A 60 -14.15 2.20 10.07
N SER A 61 -14.47 3.10 11.00
CA SER A 61 -15.20 4.34 10.70
C SER A 61 -14.41 5.22 9.71
N TRP A 62 -13.10 5.38 9.94
CA TRP A 62 -12.27 6.18 9.04
C TRP A 62 -12.22 5.59 7.63
N LEU A 63 -11.97 4.29 7.49
CA LEU A 63 -11.93 3.59 6.19
C LEU A 63 -13.27 3.70 5.44
N THR A 64 -14.38 3.48 6.14
CA THR A 64 -15.72 3.55 5.53
C THR A 64 -16.16 4.97 5.19
N SER A 65 -15.60 5.98 5.86
CA SER A 65 -15.87 7.39 5.55
C SER A 65 -15.14 7.91 4.30
N GLN A 66 -14.13 7.20 3.79
CA GLN A 66 -13.40 7.66 2.61
C GLN A 66 -14.25 7.49 1.33
N ALA A 67 -14.23 8.49 0.46
CA ALA A 67 -14.92 8.41 -0.83
C ALA A 67 -14.30 7.32 -1.73
N ALA A 68 -15.09 6.70 -2.62
CA ALA A 68 -14.56 5.73 -3.58
C ALA A 68 -13.42 6.32 -4.44
N THR A 69 -13.49 7.62 -4.74
CA THR A 69 -12.44 8.36 -5.46
C THR A 69 -11.13 8.40 -4.70
N PHE A 70 -11.13 8.41 -3.36
CA PHE A 70 -9.91 8.35 -2.56
C PHE A 70 -9.12 7.08 -2.87
N TYR A 71 -9.78 5.91 -2.86
CA TYR A 71 -9.13 4.64 -3.18
C TYR A 71 -8.69 4.58 -4.64
N ASN A 72 -9.56 5.00 -5.56
CA ASN A 72 -9.25 5.02 -6.98
C ASN A 72 -8.03 5.89 -7.27
N THR A 73 -7.93 7.09 -6.69
CA THR A 73 -6.76 7.96 -6.83
C THR A 73 -5.48 7.29 -6.35
N GLY A 74 -5.51 6.58 -5.22
CA GLY A 74 -4.36 5.83 -4.71
C GLY A 74 -3.85 4.79 -5.69
N ILE A 75 -4.76 4.03 -6.31
CA ILE A 75 -4.42 3.01 -7.31
C ILE A 75 -3.95 3.64 -8.63
N GLN A 76 -4.64 4.67 -9.14
CA GLN A 76 -4.25 5.33 -10.39
C GLN A 76 -2.88 6.00 -10.31
N ASN A 77 -2.51 6.52 -9.14
CA ASN A 77 -1.20 7.11 -8.90
C ASN A 77 -0.04 6.10 -9.08
N LEU A 78 -0.31 4.79 -9.00
CA LEU A 78 0.67 3.74 -9.22
C LEU A 78 1.29 3.82 -10.63
N VAL A 79 0.48 4.12 -11.66
CA VAL A 79 0.94 4.24 -13.05
C VAL A 79 2.02 5.31 -13.17
N SER A 80 1.74 6.53 -12.68
CA SER A 80 2.69 7.63 -12.72
C SER A 80 3.95 7.39 -11.87
N ARG A 81 3.84 6.60 -10.80
CA ARG A 81 4.98 6.27 -9.91
C ARG A 81 5.89 5.23 -10.55
N TYR A 82 5.35 4.22 -11.22
CA TYR A 82 6.14 3.29 -12.02
C TYR A 82 6.85 3.97 -13.17
N ASP A 83 6.17 4.87 -13.90
CA ASP A 83 6.79 5.65 -14.97
C ASP A 83 7.99 6.45 -14.45
N LYS A 84 7.83 7.17 -13.34
CA LYS A 84 8.94 7.87 -12.68
C LYS A 84 10.06 6.93 -12.25
N CYS A 85 9.75 5.78 -11.67
CA CYS A 85 10.75 4.81 -11.23
C CYS A 85 11.57 4.28 -12.41
N LEU A 86 10.92 3.95 -13.53
CA LEU A 86 11.59 3.50 -14.75
C LEU A 86 12.48 4.59 -15.35
N ASN A 87 11.99 5.83 -15.44
CA ASN A 87 12.75 6.94 -16.01
C ASN A 87 13.95 7.33 -15.12
N VAL A 88 13.82 7.28 -13.79
CA VAL A 88 14.94 7.54 -12.87
C VAL A 88 15.97 6.40 -12.85
N LEU A 89 15.55 5.15 -13.10
CA LEU A 89 16.48 4.02 -13.24
C LEU A 89 17.30 4.10 -14.54
N VAL A 90 16.76 4.69 -15.61
CA VAL A 90 17.52 4.95 -16.86
C VAL A 90 18.66 5.96 -16.61
N ASP A 91 18.43 6.99 -15.79
CA ASP A 91 19.47 7.96 -15.40
C ASP A 91 20.59 7.35 -14.52
N TYR A 92 20.36 6.17 -13.93
CA TYR A 92 21.39 5.42 -13.18
C TYR A 92 22.24 4.48 -14.06
N VAL A 93 21.79 4.17 -15.28
CA VAL A 93 22.46 3.22 -16.19
C VAL A 93 23.32 3.93 -17.24
N GLU A 94 23.15 5.24 -17.46
CA GLU A 94 24.07 6.04 -18.28
C GLU A 94 25.25 6.58 -17.47
N LYS A 95 26.34 5.80 -17.41
CA LYS A 95 27.69 6.34 -17.20
C LYS A 95 28.76 5.49 -17.88
#